data_AF-A0A964I083-F1
#
_entry.id   AF-A0A964I083-F1
#
_cell.length_a   1.000
_cell.length_b   1.000
_cell.length_c   1.000
_cell.angle_alpha   90.00
_cell.angle_beta   90.00
_cell.angle_gamma   90.00
#
_symmetry.space_group_name_H-M   'P 1'
#
loop_
_entity.id
_entity.type
_entity.pdbx_description
1 polymer ?
#
loop_
_entity_poly.entity_id
_entity_poly.type
_entity_poly.pdbx_seq_one_letter_code
_entity_poly.pdbx_strand_id
1 'polypeptide(L)'
;MLPRRRGHCALPTDRPEGRGARSSRVSLVAGLVAVAVVIGIPIAQAGDSVWQPSNWTGPLAGAPVPGEGLPPAAVPGYPVALPPSYDIGAEYEGQAQCDPTVKPGTQRLADLIKGTYGVDQTVWIPRACDIGGQSEHKEGRALDWMTSVRNAQQRANAETFLNWLLGPDQVGTPYGNAIRLGVMYIGWNDRIWRGYDINRGWTELKGCFSKPEQGNDTVCHRNHIHISLTWDGATATSSFWDGSPIDAPFCKRQSSIATTGDFIPSGEMVAIAPFNALNTRIGVGDQGRCRLL
;
A
#
# COMPACT_ATOMS: atom_id res chain seq x y z
N MET A 1 52.60 -39.73 -31.16
CA MET A 1 53.41 -39.13 -32.25
C MET A 1 53.65 -37.66 -31.93
N LEU A 2 54.88 -37.17 -32.12
CA LEU A 2 55.25 -35.74 -32.16
C LEU A 2 55.10 -35.22 -33.61
N PRO A 3 54.91 -33.91 -33.83
CA PRO A 3 56.03 -32.98 -34.06
C PRO A 3 55.94 -31.72 -33.15
N ARG A 4 57.01 -31.00 -32.71
CA ARG A 4 58.17 -30.38 -33.38
C ARG A 4 57.77 -29.23 -34.35
N ARG A 5 58.44 -28.05 -34.44
CA ARG A 5 59.55 -27.40 -33.70
C ARG A 5 59.80 -25.97 -34.26
N ARG A 6 60.33 -25.03 -33.44
CA ARG A 6 61.25 -23.90 -33.79
C ARG A 6 60.69 -22.77 -34.71
N GLY A 7 61.19 -21.53 -34.75
CA GLY A 7 62.32 -20.80 -34.11
C GLY A 7 62.46 -19.40 -34.78
N HIS A 8 63.48 -18.53 -34.64
CA HIS A 8 64.74 -18.46 -33.86
C HIS A 8 65.27 -16.99 -33.83
N CYS A 9 66.00 -16.56 -32.77
CA CYS A 9 67.02 -15.49 -32.77
C CYS A 9 66.59 -14.01 -33.04
N ALA A 10 67.36 -12.95 -32.68
CA ALA A 10 68.73 -12.85 -32.17
C ALA A 10 68.94 -11.68 -31.16
N LEU A 11 70.04 -11.71 -30.40
CA LEU A 11 70.69 -10.54 -29.79
C LEU A 11 71.77 -9.99 -30.77
N PRO A 12 72.27 -8.75 -30.60
CA PRO A 12 73.54 -8.63 -29.87
C PRO A 12 73.69 -7.36 -28.99
N THR A 13 74.86 -7.33 -28.34
CA THR A 13 75.45 -6.40 -27.38
C THR A 13 75.59 -4.94 -27.85
N ASP A 14 75.63 -3.99 -26.90
CA ASP A 14 76.90 -3.31 -26.55
C ASP A 14 76.81 -2.36 -25.33
N ARG A 15 77.96 -2.18 -24.68
CA ARG A 15 78.33 -1.14 -23.70
C ARG A 15 79.64 -0.53 -24.24
N PRO A 16 79.89 0.79 -24.13
CA PRO A 16 80.38 1.31 -22.85
C PRO A 16 80.01 2.78 -22.48
N GLU A 17 80.32 3.09 -21.22
CA GLU A 17 80.73 4.37 -20.61
C GLU A 17 80.18 5.74 -21.08
N GLY A 18 79.64 6.48 -20.10
CA GLY A 18 79.41 7.92 -20.18
C GLY A 18 79.10 8.53 -18.81
N ARG A 19 80.06 9.25 -18.20
CA ARG A 19 79.87 9.99 -16.93
C ARG A 19 78.95 11.19 -17.16
N GLY A 20 78.04 11.50 -16.22
CA GLY A 20 77.35 12.80 -16.22
C GLY A 20 76.26 12.99 -15.18
N ALA A 21 76.52 13.84 -14.18
CA ALA A 21 75.55 14.62 -13.38
C ALA A 21 74.23 13.96 -12.90
N ARG A 22 74.19 13.58 -11.61
CA ARG A 22 72.91 13.50 -10.87
C ARG A 22 72.32 14.91 -10.71
N SER A 23 71.15 15.15 -11.29
CA SER A 23 70.27 16.26 -10.91
C SER A 23 69.00 15.68 -10.29
N SER A 24 68.93 15.68 -8.96
CA SER A 24 67.77 15.20 -8.22
C SER A 24 66.62 16.20 -8.30
N ARG A 25 65.73 16.04 -9.28
CA ARG A 25 64.43 16.72 -9.25
C ARG A 25 63.56 16.06 -8.18
N VAL A 26 63.40 16.75 -7.06
CA VAL A 26 62.43 16.37 -6.02
C VAL A 26 61.03 16.63 -6.56
N SER A 27 60.35 15.57 -7.02
CA SER A 27 58.91 15.62 -7.24
C SER A 27 58.21 15.66 -5.88
N LEU A 28 57.62 16.81 -5.53
CA LEU A 28 56.67 16.87 -4.42
C LEU A 28 55.46 15.99 -4.77
N VAL A 29 55.43 14.79 -4.19
CA VAL A 29 54.18 14.04 -4.05
C VAL A 29 53.39 14.72 -2.94
N ALA A 30 52.38 15.49 -3.31
CA ALA A 30 51.43 16.06 -2.37
C ALA A 30 50.62 14.91 -1.75
N GLY A 31 51.11 14.37 -0.63
CA GLY A 31 50.41 13.38 0.15
C GLY A 31 49.15 13.98 0.76
N LEU A 32 48.01 13.74 0.11
CA LEU A 32 46.69 13.97 0.70
C LEU A 32 46.53 13.01 1.88
N VAL A 33 46.90 13.50 3.07
CA VAL A 33 46.51 12.88 4.34
C VAL A 33 45.00 13.07 4.47
N ALA A 34 44.25 12.08 3.97
CA ALA A 34 42.83 11.97 4.25
C ALA A 34 42.68 11.70 5.76
N VAL A 35 42.50 12.77 6.54
CA VAL A 35 42.05 12.67 7.92
C VAL A 35 40.63 12.11 7.86
N ALA A 36 40.53 10.79 7.99
CA ALA A 36 39.27 10.12 8.22
C ALA A 36 38.76 10.57 9.59
N VAL A 37 37.97 11.65 9.59
CA VAL A 37 37.15 12.00 10.75
C VAL A 37 36.18 10.85 10.91
N VAL A 38 36.53 9.92 11.79
CA VAL A 38 35.59 8.94 12.33
C VAL A 38 34.64 9.75 13.21
N ILE A 39 33.67 10.40 12.55
CA ILE A 39 32.42 10.77 13.21
C ILE A 39 31.90 9.43 13.69
N GLY A 40 31.97 9.22 15.01
CA GLY A 40 31.29 8.12 15.65
C GLY A 40 29.80 8.32 15.42
N ILE A 41 29.29 7.84 14.29
CA ILE A 41 27.87 7.55 14.14
C ILE A 41 27.57 6.65 15.34
N PRO A 42 26.70 7.06 16.28
CA PRO A 42 26.28 6.13 17.30
C PRO A 42 25.62 4.97 16.54
N ILE A 43 26.28 3.82 16.56
CA ILE A 43 25.63 2.57 16.15
C ILE A 43 24.52 2.42 17.17
N ALA A 44 23.31 2.83 16.79
CA ALA A 44 22.14 2.71 17.63
C ALA A 44 22.07 1.25 18.08
N GLN A 45 22.17 1.04 19.39
CA GLN A 45 21.93 -0.28 19.93
C GLN A 45 20.49 -0.66 19.57
N ALA A 46 20.22 -1.94 19.35
CA ALA A 46 18.87 -2.42 19.14
C ALA A 46 18.05 -2.21 20.44
N GLY A 47 17.45 -1.04 20.55
CA GLY A 47 16.78 -0.48 21.72
C GLY A 47 16.05 0.79 21.29
N ASP A 48 14.73 0.87 21.25
CA ASP A 48 13.76 0.00 21.92
C ASP A 48 12.66 -0.53 21.00
N SER A 49 12.36 -1.82 21.14
CA SER A 49 11.13 -2.44 20.63
C SER A 49 9.86 -1.93 21.35
N VAL A 50 10.02 -1.02 22.31
CA VAL A 50 8.97 -0.36 23.09
C VAL A 50 8.38 0.80 22.30
N TRP A 51 7.12 0.68 21.92
CA TRP A 51 6.37 1.77 21.27
C TRP A 51 6.33 3.04 22.11
N GLN A 52 6.46 4.18 21.44
CA GLN A 52 6.29 5.52 22.00
C GLN A 52 5.23 6.30 21.21
N PRO A 53 4.41 7.14 21.87
CA PRO A 53 3.47 8.01 21.18
C PRO A 53 4.20 9.05 20.32
N SER A 54 3.58 9.43 19.20
CA SER A 54 4.12 10.43 18.27
C SER A 54 2.98 11.24 17.67
N ASN A 55 3.22 12.53 17.42
CA ASN A 55 2.29 13.46 16.77
C ASN A 55 2.59 13.69 15.27
N TRP A 56 3.54 12.95 14.69
CA TRP A 56 3.91 13.07 13.27
C TRP A 56 2.71 12.92 12.32
N THR A 57 2.65 13.76 11.29
CA THR A 57 1.68 13.67 10.18
C THR A 57 2.42 13.95 8.86
N GLY A 58 1.85 13.50 7.74
CA GLY A 58 2.38 13.85 6.42
C GLY A 58 2.16 12.81 5.31
N PRO A 59 2.60 13.14 4.08
CA PRO A 59 2.48 12.28 2.91
C PRO A 59 3.59 11.21 2.89
N LEU A 60 3.40 10.12 3.63
CA LEU A 60 4.26 8.94 3.59
C LEU A 60 3.53 7.76 2.93
N ALA A 61 4.14 7.24 1.86
CA ALA A 61 3.74 6.00 1.21
C ALA A 61 4.25 4.80 2.01
N GLY A 62 3.47 4.35 2.99
CA GLY A 62 3.83 3.25 3.89
C GLY A 62 3.23 3.41 5.29
N ALA A 63 3.79 2.68 6.25
CA ALA A 63 3.43 2.76 7.66
C ALA A 63 3.80 4.13 8.26
N PRO A 64 2.94 4.73 9.10
CA PRO A 64 3.25 5.97 9.79
C PRO A 64 4.13 5.70 11.02
N VAL A 65 5.19 6.48 11.15
CA VAL A 65 6.20 6.35 12.23
C VAL A 65 6.79 4.93 12.29
N PRO A 66 7.61 4.53 11.30
CA PRO A 66 8.25 3.22 11.28
C PRO A 66 9.03 2.93 12.57
N GLY A 67 8.99 1.68 13.03
CA GLY A 67 9.74 1.23 14.20
C GLY A 67 11.18 0.87 13.85
N GLU A 68 12.10 1.30 14.71
CA GLU A 68 13.51 0.91 14.63
C GLU A 68 13.73 -0.45 15.30
N GLY A 69 14.61 -1.28 14.73
CA GLY A 69 14.98 -2.58 15.32
C GLY A 69 13.85 -3.60 15.44
N LEU A 70 12.73 -3.43 14.71
CA LEU A 70 11.63 -4.40 14.70
C LEU A 70 12.09 -5.78 14.16
N PRO A 71 11.50 -6.88 14.66
CA PRO A 71 11.82 -8.22 14.15
C PRO A 71 11.36 -8.40 12.69
N PRO A 72 11.90 -9.38 11.95
CA PRO A 72 11.45 -9.66 10.59
C PRO A 72 9.96 -10.04 10.54
N ALA A 73 9.30 -9.68 9.45
CA ALA A 73 7.92 -10.05 9.16
C ALA A 73 7.75 -10.39 7.67
N ALA A 74 6.76 -11.23 7.36
CA ALA A 74 6.46 -11.63 5.98
C ALA A 74 5.79 -10.48 5.18
N VAL A 75 6.05 -10.44 3.88
CA VAL A 75 5.39 -9.55 2.92
C VAL A 75 4.23 -10.32 2.25
N PRO A 76 3.02 -9.75 2.14
CA PRO A 76 1.90 -10.42 1.48
C PRO A 76 2.19 -10.75 0.01
N GLY A 77 1.69 -11.91 -0.42
CA GLY A 77 1.74 -12.33 -1.82
C GLY A 77 0.60 -11.75 -2.66
N TYR A 78 0.62 -12.09 -3.95
CA TYR A 78 -0.43 -11.74 -4.91
C TYR A 78 -1.24 -12.98 -5.28
N PRO A 79 -2.58 -12.93 -5.29
CA PRO A 79 -3.42 -14.09 -5.60
C PRO A 79 -3.50 -14.35 -7.13
N VAL A 80 -3.19 -13.35 -7.95
CA VAL A 80 -3.20 -13.37 -9.42
C VAL A 80 -2.02 -12.58 -9.96
N ALA A 81 -1.70 -12.75 -11.25
CA ALA A 81 -0.79 -11.85 -11.95
C ALA A 81 -1.46 -10.48 -12.15
N LEU A 82 -0.83 -9.41 -11.67
CA LEU A 82 -1.42 -8.07 -11.76
C LEU A 82 -1.23 -7.45 -13.16
N PRO A 83 -2.26 -6.78 -13.71
CA PRO A 83 -2.18 -6.08 -14.99
C PRO A 83 -1.37 -4.78 -14.85
N PRO A 84 -0.75 -4.24 -15.93
CA PRO A 84 -0.01 -2.99 -15.87
C PRO A 84 -0.88 -1.77 -15.58
N SER A 85 -2.16 -1.79 -16.00
CA SER A 85 -3.16 -0.78 -15.66
C SER A 85 -3.71 -0.96 -14.25
N TYR A 86 -4.13 0.13 -13.61
CA TYR A 86 -4.72 0.15 -12.27
C TYR A 86 -6.23 0.31 -12.32
N ASP A 87 -6.89 -0.09 -11.25
CA ASP A 87 -8.25 0.36 -10.94
C ASP A 87 -8.26 1.88 -10.73
N ILE A 88 -9.44 2.49 -10.90
CA ILE A 88 -9.67 3.89 -10.58
C ILE A 88 -9.46 4.13 -9.07
N GLY A 89 -8.94 5.31 -8.72
CA GLY A 89 -8.78 5.70 -7.32
C GLY A 89 -10.10 5.68 -6.56
N ALA A 90 -10.05 5.32 -5.28
CA ALA A 90 -11.23 5.20 -4.42
C ALA A 90 -12.00 6.54 -4.29
N GLU A 91 -13.32 6.47 -4.23
CA GLU A 91 -14.16 7.58 -3.76
C GLU A 91 -14.55 7.37 -2.29
N TYR A 92 -15.20 8.36 -1.67
CA TYR A 92 -15.77 8.18 -0.33
C TYR A 92 -17.16 7.53 -0.40
N GLU A 93 -17.20 6.23 -0.11
CA GLU A 93 -18.36 5.35 -0.12
C GLU A 93 -18.78 4.99 1.32
N GLY A 94 -19.13 6.03 2.09
CA GLY A 94 -19.63 5.88 3.46
C GLY A 94 -20.92 5.06 3.55
N GLN A 95 -21.16 4.46 4.72
CA GLN A 95 -22.28 3.54 4.95
C GLN A 95 -23.63 4.02 4.37
N ALA A 96 -24.20 3.22 3.47
CA ALA A 96 -25.48 3.47 2.81
C ALA A 96 -26.60 2.53 3.30
N GLN A 97 -26.25 1.31 3.72
CA GLN A 97 -27.22 0.29 4.17
C GLN A 97 -26.72 -0.45 5.42
N CYS A 98 -27.51 -1.40 5.93
CA CYS A 98 -27.00 -2.40 6.86
C CYS A 98 -27.23 -3.80 6.29
N ASP A 99 -26.13 -4.45 5.93
CA ASP A 99 -26.05 -5.84 5.51
C ASP A 99 -24.71 -6.38 6.02
N PRO A 100 -24.65 -6.85 7.28
CA PRO A 100 -23.40 -7.24 7.94
C PRO A 100 -22.82 -8.56 7.38
N THR A 101 -23.45 -9.15 6.36
CA THR A 101 -22.90 -10.29 5.62
C THR A 101 -21.52 -9.93 5.07
N VAL A 102 -20.48 -10.67 5.50
CA VAL A 102 -19.10 -10.46 5.05
C VAL A 102 -19.04 -10.45 3.52
N LYS A 103 -18.44 -9.41 2.94
CA LYS A 103 -18.32 -9.29 1.48
C LYS A 103 -17.09 -10.07 0.98
N PRO A 104 -17.14 -10.68 -0.23
CA PRO A 104 -16.12 -11.64 -0.68
C PRO A 104 -14.67 -11.14 -0.64
N GLY A 105 -14.43 -9.89 -1.03
CA GLY A 105 -13.10 -9.29 -1.02
C GLY A 105 -12.61 -8.92 0.39
N THR A 106 -13.53 -8.53 1.28
CA THR A 106 -13.20 -8.34 2.71
C THR A 106 -12.82 -9.67 3.38
N GLN A 107 -13.49 -10.78 3.03
CA GLN A 107 -13.07 -12.13 3.43
C GLN A 107 -11.70 -12.49 2.85
N ARG A 108 -11.49 -12.32 1.54
CA ARG A 108 -10.20 -12.62 0.89
C ARG A 108 -9.05 -11.79 1.47
N LEU A 109 -9.29 -10.55 1.89
CA LEU A 109 -8.28 -9.74 2.58
C LEU A 109 -7.95 -10.29 3.98
N ALA A 110 -8.96 -10.73 4.74
CA ALA A 110 -8.73 -11.42 6.02
C ALA A 110 -7.96 -12.75 5.82
N ASP A 111 -8.25 -13.49 4.75
CA ASP A 111 -7.55 -14.72 4.39
C ASP A 111 -6.11 -14.45 3.93
N LEU A 112 -5.85 -13.36 3.21
CA LEU A 112 -4.50 -12.91 2.85
C LEU A 112 -3.67 -12.55 4.08
N ILE A 113 -4.26 -11.82 5.04
CA ILE A 113 -3.62 -11.48 6.32
C ILE A 113 -3.26 -12.77 7.08
N LYS A 114 -4.20 -13.72 7.21
CA LYS A 114 -3.97 -15.01 7.88
C LYS A 114 -2.94 -15.89 7.15
N GLY A 115 -3.00 -15.93 5.82
CA GLY A 115 -2.03 -16.67 5.01
C GLY A 115 -0.60 -16.10 5.10
N THR A 116 -0.47 -14.80 5.35
CA THR A 116 0.83 -14.13 5.47
C THR A 116 1.40 -14.20 6.91
N TYR A 117 0.56 -14.02 7.93
CA TYR A 117 0.99 -13.79 9.32
C TYR A 117 0.54 -14.86 10.33
N GLY A 118 -0.18 -15.90 9.89
CA GLY A 118 -0.62 -17.02 10.73
C GLY A 118 -2.15 -17.21 10.74
N VAL A 119 -2.61 -18.46 10.81
CA VAL A 119 -4.04 -18.79 10.87
C VAL A 119 -4.72 -18.37 12.19
N ASP A 120 -3.92 -18.09 13.21
CA ASP A 120 -4.28 -17.60 14.54
C ASP A 120 -4.54 -16.07 14.58
N GLN A 121 -4.22 -15.33 13.51
CA GLN A 121 -4.50 -13.91 13.42
C GLN A 121 -6.00 -13.63 13.55
N THR A 122 -6.37 -12.77 14.51
CA THR A 122 -7.76 -12.38 14.75
C THR A 122 -8.14 -11.20 13.85
N VAL A 123 -9.16 -11.38 13.02
CA VAL A 123 -9.70 -10.36 12.12
C VAL A 123 -11.22 -10.29 12.31
N TRP A 124 -11.73 -9.12 12.69
CA TRP A 124 -13.16 -8.87 12.88
C TRP A 124 -13.73 -8.11 11.68
N ILE A 125 -14.82 -8.62 11.10
CA ILE A 125 -15.47 -8.02 9.92
C ILE A 125 -16.87 -7.46 10.25
N PRO A 126 -17.86 -8.26 10.70
CA PRO A 126 -19.21 -7.75 10.89
C PRO A 126 -19.36 -6.92 12.17
N ARG A 127 -20.21 -5.88 12.09
CA ARG A 127 -20.80 -5.23 13.27
C ARG A 127 -22.32 -5.25 13.14
N ALA A 128 -23.02 -5.55 14.24
CA ALA A 128 -24.48 -5.60 14.26
C ALA A 128 -25.12 -4.24 13.95
N CYS A 129 -26.30 -4.25 13.32
CA CYS A 129 -26.98 -3.04 12.82
C CYS A 129 -27.46 -2.09 13.93
N ASP A 130 -27.85 -2.67 15.06
CA ASP A 130 -28.41 -2.02 16.26
C ASP A 130 -27.38 -1.25 17.09
N ILE A 131 -26.10 -1.62 17.00
CA ILE A 131 -24.98 -0.85 17.59
C ILE A 131 -24.94 0.54 16.92
N GLY A 132 -24.95 1.62 17.68
CA GLY A 132 -25.04 2.99 17.14
C GLY A 132 -23.88 3.42 16.22
N GLY A 133 -24.12 4.51 15.46
CA GLY A 133 -23.14 5.15 14.58
C GLY A 133 -23.07 4.57 13.16
N GLN A 134 -22.43 5.33 12.25
CA GLN A 134 -22.09 4.87 10.90
C GLN A 134 -20.80 4.05 10.91
N SER A 135 -20.76 2.94 10.16
CA SER A 135 -19.59 2.08 10.06
C SER A 135 -19.72 1.05 8.93
N GLU A 136 -18.71 0.94 8.06
CA GLU A 136 -18.69 -0.02 6.94
C GLU A 136 -18.56 -1.50 7.40
N HIS A 137 -18.29 -1.75 8.70
CA HIS A 137 -18.45 -3.09 9.30
C HIS A 137 -19.91 -3.58 9.28
N LYS A 138 -20.88 -2.66 9.27
CA LYS A 138 -22.32 -2.96 9.13
C LYS A 138 -22.73 -3.37 7.73
N GLU A 139 -21.82 -3.24 6.76
CA GLU A 139 -22.01 -3.69 5.38
C GLU A 139 -21.06 -4.85 5.04
N GLY A 140 -20.32 -5.37 6.04
CA GLY A 140 -19.32 -6.42 5.85
C GLY A 140 -18.14 -5.99 4.96
N ARG A 141 -17.89 -4.67 4.81
CA ARG A 141 -16.89 -4.08 3.92
C ARG A 141 -15.59 -3.65 4.62
N ALA A 142 -15.65 -3.38 5.92
CA ALA A 142 -14.47 -3.05 6.72
C ALA A 142 -14.03 -4.22 7.61
N LEU A 143 -12.74 -4.22 7.97
CA LEU A 143 -12.17 -5.18 8.92
C LEU A 143 -11.26 -4.50 9.95
N ASP A 144 -11.21 -5.06 11.15
CA ASP A 144 -10.25 -4.76 12.20
C ASP A 144 -9.33 -5.98 12.37
N TRP A 145 -8.06 -5.86 11.95
CA TRP A 145 -7.05 -6.88 12.23
C TRP A 145 -6.39 -6.58 13.57
N MET A 146 -6.58 -7.46 14.56
CA MET A 146 -6.15 -7.29 15.95
C MET A 146 -4.63 -7.49 16.11
N THR A 147 -3.88 -6.51 15.67
CA THR A 147 -2.42 -6.42 15.78
C THR A 147 -2.05 -5.13 16.53
N SER A 148 -1.17 -5.18 17.52
CA SER A 148 -0.83 -4.02 18.36
C SER A 148 0.52 -3.40 18.05
N VAL A 149 0.56 -2.06 18.04
CA VAL A 149 1.78 -1.25 18.01
C VAL A 149 2.70 -1.55 19.20
N ARG A 150 2.14 -1.97 20.35
CA ARG A 150 2.89 -2.16 21.61
C ARG A 150 3.62 -3.51 21.68
N ASN A 151 3.31 -4.45 20.79
CA ASN A 151 4.02 -5.72 20.68
C ASN A 151 4.92 -5.68 19.45
N ALA A 152 6.22 -5.96 19.63
CA ALA A 152 7.24 -5.79 18.60
C ALA A 152 6.95 -6.59 17.31
N GLN A 153 6.52 -7.85 17.42
CA GLN A 153 6.24 -8.69 16.26
C GLN A 153 4.93 -8.30 15.57
N GLN A 154 3.90 -7.95 16.35
CA GLN A 154 2.64 -7.46 15.81
C GLN A 154 2.83 -6.13 15.06
N ARG A 155 3.60 -5.20 15.63
CA ARG A 155 4.02 -3.95 14.98
C ARG A 155 4.83 -4.23 13.71
N ALA A 156 5.78 -5.16 13.74
CA ALA A 156 6.54 -5.55 12.54
C ALA A 156 5.63 -6.09 11.41
N ASN A 157 4.69 -6.97 11.74
CA ASN A 157 3.70 -7.49 10.79
C ASN A 157 2.82 -6.37 10.22
N ALA A 158 2.32 -5.49 11.09
CA ALA A 158 1.48 -4.35 10.73
C ALA A 158 2.20 -3.34 9.81
N GLU A 159 3.43 -2.96 10.16
CA GLU A 159 4.20 -1.99 9.38
C GLU A 159 4.69 -2.61 8.06
N THR A 160 5.06 -3.89 8.04
CA THR A 160 5.40 -4.60 6.78
C THR A 160 4.19 -4.69 5.86
N PHE A 161 3.01 -5.02 6.39
CA PHE A 161 1.75 -5.00 5.65
C PHE A 161 1.44 -3.60 5.08
N LEU A 162 1.54 -2.55 5.90
CA LEU A 162 1.27 -1.17 5.46
C LEU A 162 2.31 -0.64 4.47
N ASN A 163 3.58 -1.03 4.60
CA ASN A 163 4.64 -0.69 3.63
C ASN A 163 4.41 -1.39 2.29
N TRP A 164 3.98 -2.65 2.29
CA TRP A 164 3.55 -3.34 1.07
C TRP A 164 2.28 -2.70 0.49
N LEU A 165 1.29 -2.36 1.31
CA LEU A 165 -0.01 -1.87 0.85
C LEU A 165 0.07 -0.45 0.27
N LEU A 166 0.77 0.45 0.96
CA LEU A 166 0.81 1.89 0.67
C LEU A 166 2.12 2.36 0.02
N GLY A 167 3.20 1.58 0.12
CA GLY A 167 4.46 1.89 -0.52
C GLY A 167 4.44 1.70 -2.04
N PRO A 168 5.62 1.77 -2.69
CA PRO A 168 5.78 1.40 -4.09
C PRO A 168 5.45 -0.08 -4.32
N ASP A 169 4.64 -0.38 -5.33
CA ASP A 169 4.31 -1.75 -5.72
C ASP A 169 5.42 -2.40 -6.59
N GLN A 170 5.13 -3.56 -7.19
CA GLN A 170 6.10 -4.32 -8.01
C GLN A 170 6.72 -3.55 -9.18
N VAL A 171 6.08 -2.48 -9.67
CA VAL A 171 6.61 -1.62 -10.74
C VAL A 171 7.00 -0.23 -10.24
N GLY A 172 7.01 -0.02 -8.92
CA GLY A 172 7.44 1.22 -8.27
C GLY A 172 6.34 2.27 -8.10
N THR A 173 5.07 1.94 -8.32
CA THR A 173 3.95 2.89 -8.18
C THR A 173 3.54 3.02 -6.71
N PRO A 174 3.65 4.22 -6.09
CA PRO A 174 3.20 4.43 -4.71
C PRO A 174 1.70 4.15 -4.57
N TYR A 175 1.31 3.55 -3.44
CA TYR A 175 -0.08 3.15 -3.14
C TYR A 175 -0.69 2.15 -4.13
N GLY A 176 0.11 1.55 -5.03
CA GLY A 176 -0.39 0.70 -6.11
C GLY A 176 -1.22 -0.49 -5.60
N ASN A 177 -0.76 -1.17 -4.55
CA ASN A 177 -1.50 -2.27 -3.94
C ASN A 177 -2.80 -1.81 -3.27
N ALA A 178 -2.82 -0.66 -2.59
CA ALA A 178 -4.01 -0.09 -1.96
C ALA A 178 -5.09 0.32 -2.97
N ILE A 179 -4.68 0.91 -4.10
CA ILE A 179 -5.59 1.23 -5.22
C ILE A 179 -6.22 -0.07 -5.75
N ARG A 180 -5.40 -1.09 -6.03
CA ARG A 180 -5.88 -2.37 -6.58
C ARG A 180 -6.76 -3.18 -5.62
N LEU A 181 -6.54 -3.04 -4.32
CA LEU A 181 -7.38 -3.66 -3.29
C LEU A 181 -8.69 -2.89 -3.03
N GLY A 182 -8.87 -1.70 -3.59
CA GLY A 182 -10.02 -0.84 -3.31
C GLY A 182 -10.03 -0.32 -1.86
N VAL A 183 -8.88 0.07 -1.31
CA VAL A 183 -8.82 0.60 0.06
C VAL A 183 -9.33 2.04 0.11
N MET A 184 -10.43 2.25 0.83
CA MET A 184 -11.04 3.57 1.01
C MET A 184 -10.36 4.37 2.12
N TYR A 185 -10.16 3.78 3.31
CA TYR A 185 -9.38 4.40 4.39
C TYR A 185 -8.79 3.37 5.35
N ILE A 186 -7.73 3.77 6.06
CA ILE A 186 -7.04 2.96 7.07
C ILE A 186 -6.93 3.75 8.37
N GLY A 187 -7.26 3.13 9.50
CA GLY A 187 -6.95 3.62 10.84
C GLY A 187 -5.83 2.80 11.48
N TRP A 188 -4.74 3.45 11.91
CA TRP A 188 -3.61 2.80 12.57
C TRP A 188 -2.78 3.81 13.35
N ASN A 189 -2.30 3.42 14.53
CA ASN A 189 -1.28 4.13 15.32
C ASN A 189 -1.58 5.65 15.40
N ASP A 190 -2.73 6.01 16.00
CA ASP A 190 -3.21 7.38 16.23
C ASP A 190 -3.59 8.18 14.98
N ARG A 191 -3.60 7.54 13.80
CA ARG A 191 -3.71 8.22 12.51
C ARG A 191 -4.73 7.57 11.59
N ILE A 192 -5.13 8.35 10.59
CA ILE A 192 -5.97 7.91 9.48
C ILE A 192 -5.35 8.33 8.15
N TRP A 193 -5.27 7.36 7.23
CA TRP A 193 -4.94 7.54 5.81
C TRP A 193 -6.19 7.31 4.97
N ARG A 194 -6.28 7.96 3.81
CA ARG A 194 -7.49 7.98 2.96
C ARG A 194 -7.11 7.71 1.51
N GLY A 195 -7.58 6.60 0.95
CA GLY A 195 -7.43 6.28 -0.47
C GLY A 195 -8.20 7.25 -1.38
N TYR A 196 -9.26 7.86 -0.85
CA TYR A 196 -10.02 8.92 -1.54
C TYR A 196 -9.43 10.33 -1.40
N ASP A 197 -8.34 10.50 -0.64
CA ASP A 197 -7.68 11.79 -0.40
C ASP A 197 -6.18 11.57 -0.10
N ILE A 198 -5.51 10.83 -0.98
CA ILE A 198 -4.13 10.31 -0.77
C ILE A 198 -3.13 11.44 -0.49
N ASN A 199 -3.29 12.59 -1.15
CA ASN A 199 -2.41 13.76 -1.00
C ASN A 199 -2.44 14.36 0.41
N ARG A 200 -3.48 14.07 1.21
CA ARG A 200 -3.55 14.45 2.62
C ARG A 200 -2.61 13.63 3.51
N GLY A 201 -2.20 12.45 3.04
CA GLY A 201 -1.34 11.53 3.78
C GLY A 201 -1.96 11.05 5.10
N TRP A 202 -1.08 10.74 6.05
CA TRP A 202 -1.46 10.36 7.41
C TRP A 202 -1.77 11.62 8.24
N THR A 203 -3.00 11.74 8.72
CA THR A 203 -3.43 12.79 9.65
C THR A 203 -3.79 12.21 11.02
N GLU A 204 -3.80 13.03 12.07
CA GLU A 204 -4.35 12.62 13.37
C GLU A 204 -5.76 12.03 13.25
N LEU A 205 -6.01 10.95 13.99
CA LEU A 205 -7.34 10.37 14.18
C LEU A 205 -7.94 10.91 15.49
N LYS A 206 -9.08 11.60 15.41
CA LYS A 206 -10.00 11.88 16.56
C LYS A 206 -9.33 12.43 17.84
N GLY A 207 -8.28 13.25 17.70
CA GLY A 207 -7.56 13.82 18.84
C GLY A 207 -6.78 12.78 19.66
N CYS A 208 -6.17 11.78 19.01
CA CYS A 208 -5.47 10.69 19.67
C CYS A 208 -4.04 11.02 20.13
N PHE A 209 -3.41 12.06 19.59
CA PHE A 209 -2.06 12.46 20.01
C PHE A 209 -2.02 12.97 21.46
N SER A 210 -3.15 13.46 21.99
CA SER A 210 -3.30 13.87 23.40
C SER A 210 -3.79 12.76 24.33
N LYS A 211 -3.90 11.52 23.86
CA LYS A 211 -4.49 10.37 24.58
C LYS A 211 -3.56 9.14 24.61
N PRO A 212 -2.31 9.23 25.10
CA PRO A 212 -1.30 8.15 24.99
C PRO A 212 -1.60 6.89 25.84
N GLU A 213 -2.52 6.99 26.80
CA GLU A 213 -2.85 5.94 27.75
C GLU A 213 -3.54 4.73 27.11
N GLN A 214 -3.24 3.54 27.64
CA GLN A 214 -3.70 2.24 27.10
C GLN A 214 -5.23 2.12 27.01
N GLY A 215 -5.98 2.84 27.86
CA GLY A 215 -7.44 2.90 27.81
C GLY A 215 -8.02 3.42 26.49
N ASN A 216 -7.22 4.17 25.70
CA ASN A 216 -7.64 4.64 24.37
C ASN A 216 -7.12 3.77 23.22
N ASP A 217 -6.40 2.67 23.47
CA ASP A 217 -5.73 1.91 22.40
C ASP A 217 -6.71 1.41 21.31
N THR A 218 -7.94 1.06 21.68
CA THR A 218 -9.01 0.74 20.71
C THR A 218 -9.48 1.98 19.96
N VAL A 219 -9.80 3.08 20.64
CA VAL A 219 -10.28 4.32 19.98
C VAL A 219 -9.22 4.88 19.02
N CYS A 220 -7.94 4.73 19.38
CA CYS A 220 -6.79 5.27 18.66
C CYS A 220 -6.06 4.24 17.78
N HIS A 221 -6.62 3.04 17.60
CA HIS A 221 -6.15 2.05 16.64
C HIS A 221 -4.68 1.64 16.87
N ARG A 222 -4.33 1.46 18.16
CA ARG A 222 -3.04 0.97 18.65
C ARG A 222 -3.05 -0.53 18.93
N ASN A 223 -4.22 -1.16 18.97
CA ASN A 223 -4.39 -2.60 19.16
C ASN A 223 -5.03 -3.30 17.94
N HIS A 224 -5.30 -2.57 16.86
CA HIS A 224 -5.71 -3.11 15.57
C HIS A 224 -5.39 -2.15 14.43
N ILE A 225 -5.24 -2.69 13.21
CA ILE A 225 -5.40 -1.91 11.97
C ILE A 225 -6.87 -2.01 11.56
N HIS A 226 -7.54 -0.87 11.41
CA HIS A 226 -8.83 -0.79 10.74
C HIS A 226 -8.62 -0.55 9.24
N ILE A 227 -9.29 -1.32 8.38
CA ILE A 227 -9.26 -1.15 6.92
C ILE A 227 -10.70 -1.12 6.42
N SER A 228 -11.10 -0.03 5.76
CA SER A 228 -12.40 0.10 5.10
C SER A 228 -12.21 0.04 3.59
N LEU A 229 -12.99 -0.79 2.90
CA LEU A 229 -12.92 -1.01 1.45
C LEU A 229 -14.07 -0.30 0.71
N THR A 230 -13.78 0.12 -0.53
CA THR A 230 -14.80 0.47 -1.53
C THR A 230 -15.68 -0.75 -1.82
N TRP A 231 -16.83 -0.54 -2.47
CA TRP A 231 -17.70 -1.64 -2.90
C TRP A 231 -16.97 -2.60 -3.86
N ASP A 232 -16.05 -2.12 -4.70
CA ASP A 232 -15.23 -2.98 -5.58
C ASP A 232 -14.27 -3.88 -4.79
N GLY A 233 -13.51 -3.25 -3.90
CA GLY A 233 -12.56 -3.96 -3.04
C GLY A 233 -13.26 -4.99 -2.17
N ALA A 234 -14.43 -4.63 -1.63
CA ALA A 234 -15.25 -5.51 -0.80
C ALA A 234 -15.95 -6.63 -1.58
N THR A 235 -16.37 -6.40 -2.84
CA THR A 235 -17.04 -7.43 -3.66
C THR A 235 -16.05 -8.33 -4.42
N ALA A 236 -14.74 -8.06 -4.32
CA ALA A 236 -13.65 -8.75 -5.01
C ALA A 236 -13.68 -8.60 -6.54
N THR A 237 -14.15 -7.45 -7.05
CA THR A 237 -14.18 -7.12 -8.49
C THR A 237 -12.95 -6.35 -8.97
N SER A 238 -12.15 -5.80 -8.05
CA SER A 238 -10.96 -5.00 -8.36
C SER A 238 -9.78 -5.86 -8.85
N SER A 239 -8.85 -5.26 -9.61
CA SER A 239 -7.78 -5.99 -10.30
C SER A 239 -6.84 -6.80 -9.41
N PHE A 240 -6.77 -6.49 -8.11
CA PHE A 240 -6.00 -7.32 -7.16
C PHE A 240 -6.52 -8.76 -7.08
N TRP A 241 -7.82 -8.97 -7.30
CA TRP A 241 -8.48 -10.24 -7.05
C TRP A 241 -8.73 -11.11 -8.29
N ASP A 242 -8.86 -10.50 -9.47
CA ASP A 242 -9.17 -11.20 -10.72
C ASP A 242 -8.30 -10.77 -11.93
N GLY A 243 -7.36 -9.84 -11.74
CA GLY A 243 -6.47 -9.33 -12.78
C GLY A 243 -7.13 -8.36 -13.78
N SER A 244 -8.37 -7.95 -13.57
CA SER A 244 -9.14 -7.06 -14.46
C SER A 244 -9.27 -5.65 -13.87
N PRO A 245 -8.62 -4.61 -14.43
CA PRO A 245 -8.76 -3.23 -13.97
C PRO A 245 -10.17 -2.71 -14.15
N ILE A 246 -10.72 -2.05 -13.12
CA ILE A 246 -11.92 -1.21 -13.24
C ILE A 246 -11.49 0.25 -13.37
N ASP A 247 -11.38 0.76 -14.59
CA ASP A 247 -10.83 2.07 -14.93
C ASP A 247 -11.89 3.16 -15.22
N ALA A 248 -13.18 2.83 -15.08
CA ALA A 248 -14.28 3.75 -15.33
C ALA A 248 -14.77 4.48 -14.06
N PRO A 249 -15.13 5.77 -14.14
CA PRO A 249 -15.71 6.49 -13.02
C PRO A 249 -17.16 6.06 -12.74
N PHE A 250 -17.65 6.34 -11.53
CA PHE A 250 -19.07 6.17 -11.25
C PHE A 250 -19.91 7.09 -12.16
N CYS A 251 -21.09 6.60 -12.55
CA CYS A 251 -22.04 7.40 -13.29
C CYS A 251 -22.48 8.60 -12.45
N LYS A 252 -22.58 9.77 -13.09
CA LYS A 252 -23.14 10.97 -12.44
C LYS A 252 -24.49 10.60 -11.82
N ARG A 253 -24.63 10.78 -10.51
CA ARG A 253 -25.89 10.52 -9.81
C ARG A 253 -27.00 11.33 -10.47
N GLN A 254 -27.94 10.66 -11.11
CA GLN A 254 -29.14 11.30 -11.63
C GLN A 254 -30.12 11.47 -10.47
N SER A 255 -30.39 12.72 -10.09
CA SER A 255 -31.50 13.04 -9.21
C SER A 255 -32.77 13.19 -10.04
N SER A 256 -33.55 12.11 -10.16
CA SER A 256 -34.93 12.24 -10.60
C SER A 256 -35.72 12.94 -9.49
N ILE A 257 -36.05 14.22 -9.68
CA ILE A 257 -37.22 14.78 -8.99
C ILE A 257 -38.40 13.95 -9.47
N ALA A 258 -39.21 13.46 -8.54
CA ALA A 258 -40.50 12.88 -8.88
C ALA A 258 -41.42 14.00 -9.38
N THR A 259 -41.30 14.36 -10.66
CA THR A 259 -42.38 15.03 -11.37
C THR A 259 -43.57 14.09 -11.30
N THR A 260 -44.61 14.48 -10.57
CA THR A 260 -45.97 14.02 -10.81
C THR A 260 -46.40 14.53 -12.18
N GLY A 261 -45.86 13.91 -13.24
CA GLY A 261 -46.33 14.13 -14.59
C GLY A 261 -47.77 13.67 -14.67
N ASP A 262 -48.63 14.48 -15.29
CA ASP A 262 -50.04 14.15 -15.44
C ASP A 262 -50.19 12.76 -16.08
N PHE A 263 -51.00 11.91 -15.44
CA PHE A 263 -51.27 10.56 -15.92
C PHE A 263 -52.06 10.62 -17.25
N ILE A 264 -51.35 10.64 -18.38
CA ILE A 264 -51.98 10.47 -19.70
C ILE A 264 -52.46 9.01 -19.80
N PRO A 265 -53.75 8.72 -20.09
CA PRO A 265 -54.31 7.36 -19.97
C PRO A 265 -53.82 6.31 -20.98
N SER A 266 -52.84 6.60 -21.83
CA SER A 266 -52.35 5.70 -22.89
C SER A 266 -50.99 5.10 -22.52
N GLY A 267 -50.99 4.21 -21.54
CA GLY A 267 -49.83 3.41 -21.15
C GLY A 267 -49.53 2.28 -22.14
N GLU A 268 -49.15 2.62 -23.38
CA GLU A 268 -48.60 1.63 -24.31
C GLU A 268 -47.19 1.24 -23.87
N MET A 269 -47.05 0.05 -23.27
CA MET A 269 -45.73 -0.48 -22.92
C MET A 269 -45.01 -0.94 -24.20
N VAL A 270 -44.22 -0.04 -24.78
CA VAL A 270 -43.35 -0.34 -25.92
C VAL A 270 -42.31 -1.37 -25.49
N ALA A 271 -42.37 -2.56 -26.07
CA ALA A 271 -41.39 -3.61 -25.82
C ALA A 271 -40.03 -3.21 -26.42
N ILE A 272 -39.09 -2.83 -25.55
CA ILE A 272 -37.70 -2.58 -25.93
C ILE A 272 -36.99 -3.93 -26.09
N ALA A 273 -36.24 -4.11 -27.18
CA ALA A 273 -35.37 -5.29 -27.31
C ALA A 273 -34.36 -5.32 -26.14
N PRO A 274 -34.10 -6.48 -25.49
CA PRO A 274 -33.14 -6.54 -24.39
C PRO A 274 -31.75 -6.08 -24.84
N PHE A 275 -31.25 -5.00 -24.23
CA PHE A 275 -29.90 -4.51 -24.41
C PHE A 275 -29.19 -4.44 -23.06
N ASN A 276 -27.86 -4.55 -23.07
CA ASN A 276 -27.06 -4.29 -21.89
C ASN A 276 -27.07 -2.78 -21.61
N ALA A 277 -28.05 -2.33 -20.82
CA ALA A 277 -28.16 -0.93 -20.41
C ALA A 277 -26.93 -0.45 -19.62
N LEU A 278 -26.28 -1.37 -18.91
CA LEU A 278 -25.14 -1.11 -18.03
C LEU A 278 -24.16 -2.30 -18.03
N ASN A 279 -22.86 -2.01 -17.96
CA ASN A 279 -21.83 -2.98 -17.57
C ASN A 279 -20.83 -2.29 -16.62
N THR A 280 -20.80 -2.72 -15.37
CA THR A 280 -20.02 -2.07 -14.31
C THR A 280 -18.51 -2.31 -14.40
N ARG A 281 -18.05 -3.40 -15.03
CA ARG A 281 -16.61 -3.72 -15.14
C ARG A 281 -15.92 -2.88 -16.23
N ILE A 282 -16.50 -2.78 -17.42
CA ILE A 282 -15.95 -1.93 -18.51
C ILE A 282 -16.45 -0.48 -18.44
N GLY A 283 -17.40 -0.21 -17.53
CA GLY A 283 -18.07 1.07 -17.35
C GLY A 283 -18.75 1.55 -18.61
N VAL A 284 -19.68 0.76 -19.16
CA VAL A 284 -20.56 1.20 -20.24
C VAL A 284 -21.93 1.51 -19.66
N GLY A 285 -22.44 2.72 -19.89
CA GLY A 285 -23.81 3.11 -19.62
C GLY A 285 -24.38 4.00 -20.72
N ASP A 286 -25.69 4.23 -20.66
CA ASP A 286 -26.46 4.98 -21.65
C ASP A 286 -25.89 6.39 -21.97
N GLN A 287 -25.34 7.06 -20.95
CA GLN A 287 -24.79 8.42 -21.06
C GLN A 287 -23.26 8.44 -21.28
N GLY A 288 -22.67 7.33 -21.72
CA GLY A 288 -21.24 7.18 -22.00
C GLY A 288 -20.49 6.30 -21.00
N ARG A 289 -19.17 6.47 -20.92
CA ARG A 289 -18.31 5.56 -20.14
C ARG A 289 -18.39 5.84 -18.64
N CYS A 290 -19.23 5.09 -17.92
CA CYS A 290 -19.34 5.11 -16.46
C CYS A 290 -19.93 3.79 -15.92
N ARG A 291 -19.81 3.57 -14.60
CA ARG A 291 -20.35 2.38 -13.89
C ARG A 291 -21.26 2.75 -12.72
N LEU A 292 -22.11 1.81 -12.30
CA LEU A 292 -22.85 1.91 -11.03
C LEU A 292 -22.06 1.27 -9.87
N LEU A 293 -22.48 1.61 -8.66
CA LEU A 293 -22.25 0.88 -7.42
C LEU A 293 -23.14 -0.38 -7.38
#